data_AF-A0A925M3X3-F1
#
_entry.id   AF-A0A925M3X3-F1
#
_cell.length_a   1.000
_cell.length_b   1.000
_cell.length_c   1.000
_cell.angle_alpha   90.00
_cell.angle_beta   90.00
_cell.angle_gamma   90.00
#
_symmetry.space_group_name_H-M   'P 1'
#
loop_
_entity.id
_entity.type
_entity.pdbx_description
1 polymer ?
#
loop_
_entity_poly.entity_id
_entity_poly.type
_entity_poly.pdbx_seq_one_letter_code
_entity_poly.pdbx_strand_id
1 'polypeptide(L)'
;MFARLQSVSEKVRVTPPPPNLVREDVLAGVLARAEMVADALGLNGAASLEALMHAESADLVIIEANAIPDISPSSDLYQQVPSCLSHLCMW
;
A
#
# COMPACT_ATOMS: atom_id res chain seq x y z
N MET A 1 -35.47 9.42 21.57
CA MET A 1 -34.81 10.13 20.45
C MET A 1 -33.32 9.90 20.60
N PHE A 2 -32.78 8.85 19.97
CA PHE A 2 -31.34 8.54 20.01
C PHE A 2 -30.70 9.16 18.77
N ALA A 3 -29.82 10.13 18.96
CA ALA A 3 -28.99 10.66 17.89
C ALA A 3 -27.94 9.60 17.53
N ARG A 4 -28.05 9.04 16.32
CA ARG A 4 -27.05 8.15 15.73
C ARG A 4 -25.84 9.01 15.40
N LEU A 5 -24.73 8.84 16.14
CA LEU A 5 -23.43 9.37 15.75
C LEU A 5 -23.03 8.71 14.42
N GLN A 6 -23.44 9.31 13.31
CA GLN A 6 -22.84 9.07 12.01
C GLN A 6 -21.63 9.99 11.91
N SER A 7 -20.50 9.52 12.40
CA SER A 7 -19.20 10.00 11.91
C SER A 7 -18.41 8.78 11.51
N VAL A 8 -18.78 8.19 10.38
CA VAL A 8 -17.80 7.43 9.61
C VAL A 8 -16.76 8.47 9.22
N SER A 9 -15.64 8.49 9.94
CA SER A 9 -14.45 9.22 9.49
C SER A 9 -14.05 8.53 8.19
N GLU A 10 -14.47 9.10 7.07
CA GLU A 10 -14.24 8.52 5.75
C GLU A 10 -12.73 8.37 5.57
N LYS A 11 -12.26 7.12 5.54
CA LYS A 11 -10.84 6.80 5.33
C LYS A 11 -10.55 7.17 3.88
N VAL A 12 -9.98 8.35 3.66
CA VAL A 12 -9.56 8.78 2.33
C VAL A 12 -8.37 7.90 1.91
N ARG A 13 -8.55 7.14 0.83
CA ARG A 13 -7.47 6.36 0.22
C ARG A 13 -6.79 7.24 -0.82
N VAL A 14 -5.49 7.48 -0.65
CA VAL A 14 -4.71 8.28 -1.59
C VAL A 14 -3.63 7.38 -2.17
N THR A 15 -3.71 7.11 -3.47
CA THR A 15 -2.70 6.33 -4.19
C THR A 15 -2.38 6.98 -5.54
N PRO A 16 -1.10 7.24 -5.85
CA PRO A 16 0.03 7.18 -4.91
C PRO A 16 -0.12 8.25 -3.82
N PRO A 17 0.58 8.14 -2.67
CA PRO A 17 0.59 9.22 -1.70
C PRO A 17 1.09 10.51 -2.38
N PRO A 18 0.50 11.67 -2.08
CA PRO A 18 0.83 12.90 -2.75
C PRO A 18 2.22 13.39 -2.27
N PRO A 19 3.00 14.11 -3.11
CA PRO A 19 4.40 14.47 -2.81
C PRO A 19 4.59 15.30 -1.54
N ASN A 20 3.55 15.99 -1.09
CA ASN A 20 3.55 16.77 0.16
C ASN A 20 3.36 15.91 1.42
N LEU A 21 2.93 14.65 1.29
CA LEU A 21 2.87 13.67 2.39
C LEU A 21 4.09 12.74 2.36
N VAL A 22 4.51 12.30 1.18
CA VAL A 22 5.64 11.39 0.99
C VAL A 22 6.44 11.84 -0.21
N ARG A 23 7.73 12.10 -0.02
CA ARG A 23 8.64 12.45 -1.12
C ARG A 23 8.81 11.26 -2.05
N GLU A 24 9.02 11.53 -3.34
CA GLU A 24 9.18 10.49 -4.36
C GLU A 24 10.35 9.53 -4.06
N ASP A 25 11.45 10.02 -3.50
CA ASP A 25 12.60 9.20 -3.16
C ASP A 25 12.35 8.28 -1.95
N VAL A 26 11.53 8.72 -0.99
CA VAL A 26 11.06 7.89 0.12
C VAL A 26 10.11 6.81 -0.41
N LEU A 27 9.19 7.18 -1.32
CA LEU A 27 8.28 6.22 -1.93
C LEU A 27 9.05 5.14 -2.72
N ALA A 28 10.09 5.52 -3.45
CA ALA A 28 10.98 4.57 -4.12
C ALA A 28 11.69 3.63 -3.13
N GLY A 29 12.16 4.16 -2.00
CA GLY A 29 12.74 3.35 -0.92
C GLY A 29 11.74 2.38 -0.29
N VAL A 30 10.48 2.80 -0.12
CA VAL A 30 9.39 1.95 0.38
C VAL A 30 9.15 0.78 -0.56
N LEU A 31 9.07 1.04 -1.87
CA LEU A 31 8.87 -0.01 -2.87
C LEU A 31 10.02 -1.01 -2.89
N ALA A 32 11.28 -0.54 -2.87
CA ALA A 32 12.44 -1.41 -2.83
C ALA A 32 12.48 -2.29 -1.57
N ARG A 33 12.08 -1.76 -0.41
CA ARG A 33 11.99 -2.54 0.84
C ARG A 33 10.82 -3.53 0.82
N ALA A 34 9.69 -3.16 0.23
CA ALA A 34 8.57 -4.07 0.05
C ALA A 34 8.96 -5.27 -0.84
N GLU A 35 9.76 -5.04 -1.88
CA GLU A 35 10.34 -6.09 -2.72
C GLU A 35 11.28 -7.02 -1.93
N MET A 36 12.18 -6.45 -1.11
CA MET A 36 13.03 -7.25 -0.21
C MET A 36 12.22 -8.13 0.75
N VAL A 37 11.08 -7.62 1.24
CA VAL A 37 10.17 -8.40 2.10
C VAL A 37 9.50 -9.52 1.31
N ALA A 38 9.05 -9.25 0.08
CA ALA A 38 8.46 -10.26 -0.78
C ALA A 38 9.45 -11.40 -1.07
N ASP A 39 10.69 -11.06 -1.42
CA ASP A 39 11.78 -12.03 -1.63
C ASP A 39 12.05 -12.87 -0.38
N ALA A 40 12.18 -12.22 0.78
CA ALA A 40 12.46 -12.89 2.05
C ALA A 40 11.34 -13.85 2.47
N LEU A 41 10.09 -13.56 2.08
CA LEU A 41 8.92 -14.39 2.34
C LEU A 41 8.65 -15.42 1.23
N GLY A 42 9.40 -15.39 0.13
CA GLY A 42 9.17 -16.25 -1.03
C GLY A 42 7.84 -16.00 -1.73
N LEU A 43 7.33 -14.77 -1.67
CA LEU A 43 6.12 -14.37 -2.39
C LEU A 43 6.40 -14.33 -3.89
N ASN A 44 5.51 -14.92 -4.69
CA ASN A 44 5.68 -15.03 -6.14
C ASN A 44 4.35 -14.72 -6.82
N GLY A 45 4.43 -14.04 -7.98
CA GLY A 45 3.24 -13.52 -8.67
C GLY A 45 2.60 -12.37 -7.88
N ALA A 46 1.28 -12.34 -7.82
CA ALA A 46 0.55 -11.29 -7.13
C ALA A 46 0.47 -11.54 -5.62
N ALA A 47 0.98 -10.60 -4.83
CA ALA A 47 0.82 -10.56 -3.39
C ALA A 47 0.43 -9.15 -2.94
N SER A 48 -0.12 -9.01 -1.73
CA SER A 48 -0.27 -7.71 -1.09
C SER A 48 0.48 -7.67 0.24
N LEU A 49 1.08 -6.51 0.51
CA LEU A 49 1.70 -6.20 1.79
C LEU A 49 0.95 -5.03 2.42
N GLU A 50 0.46 -5.21 3.64
CA GLU A 50 0.01 -4.10 4.48
C GLU A 50 1.15 -3.72 5.42
N ALA A 51 1.50 -2.44 5.43
CA ALA A 51 2.61 -1.94 6.22
C ALA A 51 2.36 -0.53 6.75
N LEU A 52 2.97 -0.22 7.89
CA LEU A 52 3.23 1.17 8.30
C LEU A 52 4.56 1.60 7.69
N MET A 53 4.60 2.82 7.14
CA MET A 53 5.84 3.41 6.63
C MET A 53 6.23 4.66 7.41
N HIS A 54 7.53 4.87 7.58
CA HIS A 54 8.05 6.14 8.06
C HIS A 54 8.24 7.11 6.88
N ALA A 55 7.56 8.25 6.91
CA ALA A 55 7.44 9.20 5.78
C ALA A 55 8.76 9.87 5.36
N GLU A 56 9.82 9.75 6.16
CA GLU A 56 11.13 10.37 5.87
C GLU A 56 12.23 9.35 5.58
N SER A 57 12.17 8.15 6.17
CA SER A 57 13.26 7.14 6.09
C SER A 57 12.93 5.93 5.23
N ALA A 58 11.68 5.82 4.78
CA ALA A 58 11.13 4.65 4.09
C ALA A 58 11.14 3.37 4.92
N ASP A 59 11.36 3.43 6.24
CA ASP A 59 11.32 2.23 7.08
C ASP A 59 9.90 1.64 7.10
N LEU A 60 9.81 0.31 7.02
CA LEU A 60 8.56 -0.43 6.97
C LEU A 60 8.38 -1.30 8.21
N VAL A 61 7.18 -1.26 8.78
CA VAL A 61 6.70 -2.26 9.74
C VAL A 61 5.59 -3.03 9.05
N ILE A 62 5.85 -4.30 8.72
CA ILE A 62 4.89 -5.17 8.05
C ILE A 62 3.81 -5.60 9.05
N ILE A 63 2.55 -5.38 8.68
CA ILE A 63 1.36 -5.77 9.45
C ILE A 63 0.86 -7.12 8.93
N GLU A 64 0.69 -7.24 7.62
CA GLU A 64 0.16 -8.44 6.96
C GLU A 64 0.82 -8.65 5.59
N ALA A 65 0.98 -9.91 5.21
CA ALA A 65 1.42 -10.32 3.89
C ALA A 65 0.48 -11.40 3.34
N ASN A 66 -0.20 -11.10 2.24
CA ASN A 66 -1.15 -12.02 1.61
C ASN A 66 -0.58 -12.52 0.28
N ALA A 67 -0.24 -13.81 0.22
CA ALA A 67 0.23 -14.48 -0.99
C ALA A 67 -0.88 -14.69 -2.04
N ILE A 68 -2.15 -14.54 -1.66
CA ILE A 68 -3.31 -14.56 -2.54
C ILE A 68 -4.14 -13.32 -2.18
N PRO A 69 -3.88 -12.17 -2.82
CA PRO A 69 -4.55 -10.93 -2.48
C PRO A 69 -5.99 -10.91 -3.00
N ASP A 70 -6.85 -10.10 -2.37
CA ASP A 70 -8.14 -9.75 -2.95
C ASP A 70 -7.92 -8.91 -4.23
N ILE A 71 -8.51 -9.36 -5.34
CA ILE A 71 -8.46 -8.71 -6.65
C ILE A 71 -9.84 -8.18 -7.07
N SER A 72 -10.82 -8.17 -6.16
CA SER A 72 -12.13 -7.58 -6.41
C SER A 72 -11.99 -6.09 -6.76
N PRO A 73 -12.94 -5.49 -7.52
CA PRO A 73 -12.91 -4.06 -7.83
C PRO A 73 -12.90 -3.14 -6.59
N SER A 74 -13.35 -3.66 -5.45
CA SER A 74 -13.32 -2.98 -4.15
C SER A 74 -11.99 -3.12 -3.40
N SER A 75 -11.10 -4.01 -3.84
CA SER A 75 -9.82 -4.25 -3.18
C SER A 75 -8.87 -3.06 -3.28
N ASP A 76 -8.00 -2.92 -2.28
CA ASP A 76 -6.96 -1.90 -2.27
C ASP A 76 -5.97 -2.13 -3.41
N LEU A 77 -5.64 -3.40 -3.70
CA LEU A 77 -4.76 -3.75 -4.81
C LEU A 77 -5.31 -3.25 -6.15
N TYR A 78 -6.59 -3.50 -6.45
CA TYR A 78 -7.22 -3.06 -7.70
C TYR A 78 -7.19 -1.54 -7.87
N GLN A 79 -7.41 -0.79 -6.77
CA GLN A 79 -7.35 0.68 -6.78
C GLN A 79 -5.91 1.20 -6.98
N GLN A 80 -4.90 0.45 -6.57
CA GLN A 80 -3.49 0.85 -6.64
C GLN A 80 -2.83 0.50 -7.98
N VAL A 81 -3.30 -0.54 -8.69
CA VAL A 81 -2.70 -1.01 -9.96
C VAL A 81 -2.47 0.11 -11.00
N PRO A 82 -3.39 1.06 -11.25
CA PRO A 82 -3.14 2.13 -12.22
C PRO A 82 -1.92 3.00 -11.89
N SER A 83 -1.59 3.16 -10.60
CA SER A 83 -0.40 3.91 -10.18
C SER A 83 0.91 3.14 -10.43
N CYS A 84 0.86 1.80 -10.33
CA CYS A 84 1.98 0.89 -10.56
C CYS A 84 2.42 0.78 -12.03
N LEU A 85 1.55 1.10 -13.00
CA LEU A 85 1.89 1.03 -14.43
C LEU A 85 2.83 2.15 -14.91
N SER A 86 3.02 3.20 -14.11
CA SER A 86 3.91 4.32 -14.43
C SER A 86 5.35 4.12 -13.93
N HIS A 87 5.54 3.27 -12.91
CA HIS A 87 6.81 2.89 -12.32
C HIS A 87 6.71 1.43 -11.86
N LEU A 88 7.18 0.50 -12.69
CA LEU A 88 7.59 -0.88 -12.36
C LEU A 88 7.04 -1.44 -11.03
N CYS A 89 5.78 -1.83 -11.04
CA CYS A 89 5.20 -2.75 -10.06
C CYS A 89 4.33 -3.76 -10.82
N MET A 90 4.98 -4.60 -11.62
CA MET A 90 4.38 -5.85 -12.11
C MET A 90 5.34 -6.99 -11.74
N TRP A 91 4.95 -7.72 -10.70
CA TRP A 91 5.30 -9.13 -10.50
C TRP A 91 4.06 -9.96 -10.81
#